data_AF-A0A2T0K151-F1
#
_entry.id   AF-A0A2T0K151-F1
#
_cell.length_a   1.000
_cell.length_b   1.000
_cell.length_c   1.000
_cell.angle_alpha   90.00
_cell.angle_beta   90.00
_cell.angle_gamma   90.00
#
_symmetry.space_group_name_H-M   'P 1'
#
loop_
_entity.id
_entity.type
_entity.pdbx_description
1 polymer ?
#
loop_
_entity_poly.entity_id
_entity_poly.type
_entity_poly.pdbx_seq_one_letter_code
_entity_poly.pdbx_strand_id
1 'polypeptide(L)'
;MDAPTLTQPQEPWVVFTRADDPWVPAEAERLRERGGAVARLDGRELLDKRSLMAAFRRGVDLPGYFSGNWDSLAASLHERHGHGSATADLAVLIDHADELLHADHLGLFVAVLCQGAWQANLRIDADGYLDVDYAPRNALHFVFLLDATDPEAFAGPAATEPEVLTALVGGRLTATTTGPDHPSAPLRP
;
A
#
# COMPACT_ATOMS: atom_id res chain seq x y z
N MET A 1 6.66 19.01 3.57
CA MET A 1 6.80 17.58 3.29
C MET A 1 7.12 17.44 1.83
N ASP A 2 8.13 16.64 1.51
CA ASP A 2 8.45 16.29 0.12
C ASP A 2 7.33 15.41 -0.46
N ALA A 3 7.28 15.31 -1.78
CA ALA A 3 6.32 14.44 -2.44
C ALA A 3 6.57 12.96 -2.04
N PRO A 4 5.52 12.13 -1.95
CA PRO A 4 5.67 10.70 -1.71
C PRO A 4 6.57 10.05 -2.77
N THR A 5 7.22 8.93 -2.44
CA THR A 5 7.98 8.11 -3.40
C THR A 5 7.53 6.66 -3.32
N LEU A 6 7.64 5.95 -4.45
CA LEU A 6 7.32 4.51 -4.51
C LEU A 6 8.55 3.62 -4.37
N THR A 7 9.73 4.22 -4.17
CA THR A 7 11.04 3.54 -4.28
C THR A 7 11.82 3.47 -2.97
N GLN A 8 11.24 3.97 -1.88
CA GLN A 8 11.86 3.98 -0.56
C GLN A 8 10.88 3.37 0.44
N PRO A 9 11.32 2.52 1.36
CA PRO A 9 10.46 1.88 2.35
C PRO A 9 10.10 2.85 3.49
N GLN A 10 9.42 3.94 3.15
CA GLN A 10 9.04 5.02 4.05
C GLN A 10 7.61 5.46 3.77
N GLU A 11 6.95 6.01 4.78
CA GLU A 11 5.59 6.51 4.62
C GLU A 11 5.53 7.67 3.60
N PRO A 12 4.39 7.84 2.91
CA PRO A 12 3.12 7.14 3.09
C PRO A 12 3.01 5.78 2.38
N TRP A 13 2.16 4.90 2.92
CA TRP A 13 1.94 3.55 2.40
C TRP A 13 0.92 3.51 1.27
N VAL A 14 -0.12 4.32 1.38
CA VAL A 14 -1.19 4.46 0.38
C VAL A 14 -1.27 5.91 -0.08
N VAL A 15 -1.45 6.11 -1.38
CA VAL A 15 -1.64 7.42 -1.99
C VAL A 15 -2.88 7.39 -2.87
N PHE A 16 -3.79 8.35 -2.70
CA PHE A 16 -4.86 8.64 -3.66
C PHE A 16 -4.44 9.85 -4.47
N THR A 17 -4.47 9.71 -5.79
CA THR A 17 -4.18 10.81 -6.69
C THR A 17 -4.97 10.67 -7.99
N ARG A 18 -5.01 11.76 -8.74
CA ARG A 18 -5.57 11.84 -10.07
C ARG A 18 -4.82 10.92 -11.04
N ALA A 19 -5.55 10.21 -11.91
CA ALA A 19 -4.97 9.28 -12.88
C ALA A 19 -4.02 9.97 -13.87
N ASP A 20 -4.21 11.27 -14.11
CA ASP A 20 -3.38 12.14 -14.95
C ASP A 20 -2.26 12.86 -14.18
N ASP A 21 -2.04 12.56 -12.90
CA ASP A 21 -0.95 13.12 -12.12
C ASP A 21 0.41 12.63 -12.67
N PRO A 22 1.30 13.53 -13.15
CA PRO A 22 2.57 13.15 -13.77
C PRO A 22 3.54 12.46 -12.80
N TRP A 23 3.30 12.54 -11.48
CA TRP A 23 4.07 11.82 -10.48
C TRP A 23 3.95 10.30 -10.61
N VAL A 24 2.77 9.78 -10.97
CA VAL A 24 2.51 8.34 -11.07
C VAL A 24 3.40 7.66 -12.11
N PRO A 25 3.42 8.09 -13.40
CA PRO A 25 4.30 7.47 -14.39
C PRO A 25 5.78 7.68 -14.05
N ALA A 26 6.17 8.83 -13.50
CA ALA A 26 7.56 9.09 -13.13
C ALA A 26 8.06 8.15 -12.02
N GLU A 27 7.32 7.98 -10.93
CA GLU A 27 7.71 7.07 -9.86
C GLU A 27 7.63 5.59 -10.28
N ALA A 28 6.63 5.23 -11.10
CA ALA A 28 6.51 3.88 -11.63
C ALA A 28 7.66 3.51 -12.58
N GLU A 29 8.20 4.48 -13.34
CA GLU A 29 9.40 4.30 -14.16
C GLU A 29 10.64 4.12 -13.28
N ARG A 30 10.86 5.04 -12.32
CA ARG A 30 11.99 4.97 -11.36
C ARG A 30 12.02 3.64 -10.59
N LEU A 31 10.85 3.15 -10.19
CA LEU A 31 10.72 1.86 -9.52
C LEU A 31 11.23 0.73 -10.40
N ARG A 32 10.82 0.69 -11.68
CA ARG A 32 11.24 -0.33 -12.64
C ARG A 32 12.73 -0.23 -12.98
N GLU A 33 13.26 0.97 -13.13
CA GLU A 33 14.70 1.21 -13.36
C GLU A 33 15.57 0.64 -12.23
N ARG A 34 15.04 0.60 -11.01
CA ARG A 34 15.69 0.02 -9.82
C ARG A 34 15.45 -1.49 -9.67
N GLY A 35 14.80 -2.12 -10.65
CA GLY A 35 14.47 -3.55 -10.64
C GLY A 35 13.17 -3.89 -9.89
N GLY A 36 12.40 -2.87 -9.47
CA GLY A 36 11.08 -3.02 -8.88
C GLY A 36 9.99 -3.41 -9.89
N ALA A 37 8.85 -3.83 -9.38
CA ALA A 37 7.68 -4.22 -10.15
C ALA A 37 6.51 -3.24 -9.94
N VAL A 38 5.64 -3.16 -10.95
CA VAL A 38 4.40 -2.40 -10.85
C VAL A 38 3.26 -3.33 -11.25
N ALA A 39 2.38 -3.62 -10.30
CA ALA A 39 1.13 -4.33 -10.55
C ALA A 39 0.00 -3.33 -10.79
N ARG A 40 -0.99 -3.70 -11.61
CA ARG A 40 -2.20 -2.91 -11.82
C ARG A 40 -3.43 -3.74 -11.52
N LEU A 41 -4.37 -3.15 -10.79
CA LEU A 41 -5.68 -3.71 -10.49
C LEU A 41 -6.76 -2.73 -10.98
N ASP A 42 -7.92 -3.26 -11.36
CA ASP A 42 -9.06 -2.44 -11.75
C ASP A 42 -10.01 -2.28 -10.56
N GLY A 43 -10.19 -1.04 -10.08
CA GLY A 43 -11.05 -0.68 -8.96
C GLY A 43 -12.51 -1.13 -9.13
N ARG A 44 -12.98 -1.26 -10.38
CA ARG A 44 -14.31 -1.81 -10.70
C ARG A 44 -14.46 -3.28 -10.30
N GLU A 45 -13.35 -4.02 -10.19
CA GLU A 45 -13.35 -5.41 -9.70
C GLU A 45 -13.25 -5.52 -8.18
N LEU A 46 -13.00 -4.40 -7.48
CA LEU A 46 -12.68 -4.40 -6.05
C LEU A 46 -13.89 -4.06 -5.15
N LEU A 47 -15.10 -4.00 -5.73
CA LEU A 47 -16.32 -3.53 -5.07
C LEU A 47 -16.92 -4.51 -4.05
N ASP A 48 -16.49 -5.78 -4.06
CA ASP A 48 -16.83 -6.75 -3.03
C ASP A 48 -15.61 -7.54 -2.58
N LYS A 49 -15.62 -8.00 -1.33
CA LYS A 49 -14.51 -8.72 -0.71
C LYS A 49 -14.01 -9.90 -1.56
N ARG A 50 -14.92 -10.71 -2.12
CA ARG A 50 -14.52 -11.91 -2.85
C ARG A 50 -13.81 -11.54 -4.15
N SER A 51 -14.34 -10.59 -4.90
CA SER A 51 -13.75 -10.11 -6.15
C SER A 51 -12.42 -9.40 -5.91
N LEU A 52 -12.33 -8.58 -4.85
CA LEU A 52 -11.09 -7.94 -4.40
C LEU A 52 -9.99 -8.96 -4.10
N MET A 53 -10.29 -9.97 -3.27
CA MET A 53 -9.30 -10.99 -2.89
C MET A 53 -8.84 -11.79 -4.12
N ALA A 54 -9.75 -12.08 -5.04
CA ALA A 54 -9.40 -12.74 -6.30
C ALA A 54 -8.52 -11.85 -7.19
N ALA A 55 -8.76 -10.54 -7.26
CA ALA A 55 -7.94 -9.60 -8.00
C ALA A 55 -6.51 -9.53 -7.42
N PHE A 56 -6.37 -9.43 -6.11
CA PHE A 56 -5.07 -9.44 -5.43
C PHE A 56 -4.30 -10.74 -5.67
N ARG A 57 -4.96 -11.89 -5.57
CA ARG A 57 -4.32 -13.19 -5.86
C ARG A 57 -3.75 -13.27 -7.27
N ARG A 58 -4.44 -12.68 -8.26
CA ARG A 58 -3.98 -12.67 -9.67
C ARG A 58 -2.90 -11.62 -9.92
N GLY A 59 -3.06 -10.42 -9.36
CA GLY A 59 -2.26 -9.26 -9.72
C GLY A 59 -1.01 -9.03 -8.87
N VAL A 60 -0.94 -9.59 -7.65
CA VAL A 60 0.10 -9.28 -6.66
C VAL A 60 1.03 -10.48 -6.37
N ASP A 61 0.87 -11.60 -7.09
CA ASP A 61 1.63 -12.85 -6.90
C ASP A 61 1.68 -13.28 -5.42
N LEU A 62 0.50 -13.36 -4.80
CA LEU A 62 0.40 -13.71 -3.38
C LEU A 62 0.75 -15.19 -3.15
N PRO A 63 1.27 -15.53 -1.95
CA PRO A 63 1.64 -16.90 -1.61
C PRO A 63 0.48 -17.89 -1.69
N GLY A 64 0.80 -19.16 -1.95
CA GLY A 64 -0.19 -20.23 -2.15
C GLY A 64 -1.10 -20.52 -0.94
N TYR A 65 -0.73 -20.09 0.27
CA TYR A 65 -1.54 -20.21 1.48
C TYR A 65 -2.51 -19.03 1.70
N PHE A 66 -2.51 -18.02 0.82
CA PHE A 66 -3.47 -16.92 0.87
C PHE A 66 -4.91 -17.46 0.80
N SER A 67 -5.68 -17.22 1.87
CA SER A 67 -7.00 -17.83 2.09
C SER A 67 -8.18 -16.94 1.69
N GLY A 68 -7.92 -15.71 1.22
CA GLY A 68 -8.95 -14.80 0.69
C GLY A 68 -9.74 -14.07 1.77
N ASN A 69 -9.13 -13.82 2.93
CA ASN A 69 -9.65 -12.93 3.96
C ASN A 69 -8.68 -11.77 4.28
N TRP A 70 -9.13 -10.78 5.04
CA TRP A 70 -8.38 -9.55 5.33
C TRP A 70 -7.07 -9.82 6.05
N ASP A 71 -7.08 -10.66 7.08
CA ASP A 71 -5.88 -11.02 7.84
C ASP A 71 -4.86 -11.72 6.94
N SER A 72 -5.33 -12.65 6.11
CA SER A 72 -4.48 -13.35 5.15
C SER A 72 -3.93 -12.41 4.08
N LEU A 73 -4.63 -11.32 3.75
CA LEU A 73 -4.14 -10.32 2.81
C LEU A 73 -3.02 -9.50 3.45
N ALA A 74 -3.21 -8.98 4.67
CA ALA A 74 -2.16 -8.27 5.42
C ALA A 74 -0.91 -9.14 5.58
N ALA A 75 -1.07 -10.39 6.05
CA ALA A 75 0.02 -11.34 6.22
C ALA A 75 0.73 -11.67 4.89
N SER A 76 -0.02 -11.87 3.80
CA SER A 76 0.57 -12.15 2.48
C SER A 76 1.34 -10.97 1.91
N LEU A 77 0.88 -9.73 2.17
CA LEU A 77 1.58 -8.51 1.77
C LEU A 77 2.88 -8.34 2.57
N HIS A 78 2.84 -8.62 3.88
CA HIS A 78 4.01 -8.62 4.76
C HIS A 78 5.06 -9.67 4.34
N GLU A 79 4.63 -10.92 4.12
CA GLU A 79 5.52 -12.06 3.87
C GLU A 79 5.98 -12.19 2.41
N ARG A 80 5.61 -11.25 1.53
CA ARG A 80 6.00 -11.25 0.11
C ARG A 80 7.51 -11.39 -0.09
N HIS A 81 8.32 -10.97 0.87
CA HIS A 81 9.78 -11.05 0.81
C HIS A 81 10.36 -12.43 1.14
N GLY A 82 9.60 -13.31 1.79
CA GLY A 82 10.05 -14.65 2.22
C GLY A 82 9.86 -15.75 1.18
N HIS A 83 9.11 -15.49 0.10
CA HIS A 83 8.70 -16.50 -0.88
C HIS A 83 9.18 -16.19 -2.30
N GLY A 84 10.21 -16.90 -2.76
CA GLY A 84 10.57 -16.97 -4.19
C GLY A 84 11.01 -15.64 -4.83
N SER A 85 10.97 -15.56 -6.17
CA SER A 85 11.57 -14.52 -7.01
C SER A 85 11.05 -13.08 -6.82
N ALA A 86 10.15 -12.82 -5.88
CA ALA A 86 9.51 -11.53 -5.64
C ALA A 86 10.26 -10.66 -4.61
N THR A 87 11.60 -10.66 -4.63
CA THR A 87 12.45 -9.86 -3.75
C THR A 87 12.60 -8.40 -4.21
N ALA A 88 11.73 -7.93 -5.09
CA ALA A 88 11.80 -6.60 -5.68
C ALA A 88 10.77 -5.68 -5.05
N ASP A 89 11.10 -4.39 -4.93
CA ASP A 89 10.16 -3.32 -4.61
C ASP A 89 8.88 -3.46 -5.45
N LEU A 90 7.72 -3.13 -4.90
CA LEU A 90 6.43 -3.25 -5.56
C LEU A 90 5.57 -2.01 -5.31
N ALA A 91 5.03 -1.47 -6.40
CA ALA A 91 3.89 -0.58 -6.35
C ALA A 91 2.66 -1.26 -6.95
N VAL A 92 1.53 -1.20 -6.26
CA VAL A 92 0.23 -1.65 -6.79
C VAL A 92 -0.59 -0.41 -7.14
N LEU A 93 -0.89 -0.22 -8.42
CA LEU A 93 -1.72 0.86 -8.91
C LEU A 93 -3.16 0.34 -9.10
N ILE A 94 -4.13 1.00 -8.50
CA ILE A 94 -5.54 0.67 -8.59
C ILE A 94 -6.19 1.70 -9.50
N ASP A 95 -6.46 1.29 -10.74
CA ASP A 95 -7.18 2.08 -11.75
C ASP A 95 -8.65 2.25 -11.38
N HIS A 96 -9.32 3.28 -11.91
CA HIS A 96 -10.76 3.49 -11.72
C HIS A 96 -11.17 3.45 -10.24
N ALA A 97 -10.32 4.02 -9.36
CA ALA A 97 -10.49 3.89 -7.92
C ALA A 97 -11.68 4.72 -7.36
N ASP A 98 -12.24 5.63 -8.16
CA ASP A 98 -13.46 6.38 -7.84
C ASP A 98 -14.61 5.46 -7.40
N GLU A 99 -14.70 4.29 -8.03
CA GLU A 99 -15.75 3.28 -7.77
C GLU A 99 -15.72 2.77 -6.32
N LEU A 100 -14.57 2.88 -5.65
CA LEU A 100 -14.40 2.43 -4.27
C LEU A 100 -14.85 3.47 -3.24
N LEU A 101 -15.11 4.72 -3.63
CA LEU A 101 -15.45 5.81 -2.69
C LEU A 101 -16.63 5.47 -1.77
N HIS A 102 -17.57 4.68 -2.27
CA HIS A 102 -18.79 4.27 -1.56
C HIS A 102 -18.82 2.79 -1.19
N ALA A 103 -17.71 2.07 -1.36
CA ALA A 103 -17.63 0.68 -0.95
C ALA A 103 -17.59 0.58 0.58
N ASP A 104 -18.48 -0.22 1.16
CA ASP A 104 -18.60 -0.39 2.63
C ASP A 104 -17.30 -0.86 3.28
N HIS A 105 -16.42 -1.55 2.53
CA HIS A 105 -15.15 -2.07 3.02
C HIS A 105 -13.95 -1.15 2.74
N LEU A 106 -14.13 0.06 2.18
CA LEU A 106 -13.02 0.93 1.78
C LEU A 106 -12.06 1.22 2.93
N GLY A 107 -12.55 1.67 4.09
CA GLY A 107 -11.66 2.05 5.19
C GLY A 107 -10.90 0.85 5.77
N LEU A 108 -11.56 -0.30 5.96
CA LEU A 108 -10.90 -1.55 6.34
C LEU A 108 -9.86 -2.00 5.30
N PHE A 109 -10.17 -1.85 4.02
CA PHE A 109 -9.25 -2.18 2.95
C PHE A 109 -8.00 -1.29 3.00
N VAL A 110 -8.16 0.03 3.16
CA VAL A 110 -7.05 0.97 3.33
C VAL A 110 -6.21 0.61 4.57
N ALA A 111 -6.86 0.27 5.69
CA ALA A 111 -6.16 -0.16 6.90
C ALA A 111 -5.30 -1.41 6.67
N VAL A 112 -5.85 -2.43 5.98
CA VAL A 112 -5.12 -3.66 5.62
C VAL A 112 -3.93 -3.37 4.71
N LEU A 113 -4.09 -2.47 3.72
CA LEU A 113 -2.99 -2.07 2.85
C LEU A 113 -1.90 -1.32 3.61
N CYS A 114 -2.29 -0.36 4.45
CA CYS A 114 -1.37 0.40 5.30
C CYS A 114 -0.62 -0.53 6.26
N GLN A 115 -1.31 -1.48 6.91
CA GLN A 115 -0.69 -2.46 7.80
C GLN A 115 0.29 -3.37 7.04
N GLY A 116 -0.15 -3.98 5.93
CA GLY A 116 0.70 -4.87 5.14
C GLY A 116 1.94 -4.16 4.60
N ALA A 117 1.80 -2.94 4.09
CA ALA A 117 2.92 -2.10 3.69
C ALA A 117 3.82 -1.74 4.88
N TRP A 118 3.27 -1.27 6.01
CA TRP A 118 4.07 -0.93 7.19
C TRP A 118 4.93 -2.12 7.66
N GLN A 119 4.32 -3.31 7.78
CA GLN A 119 5.01 -4.53 8.19
C GLN A 119 6.05 -4.99 7.16
N ALA A 120 5.74 -4.90 5.86
CA ALA A 120 6.68 -5.22 4.77
C ALA A 120 7.88 -4.26 4.74
N ASN A 121 7.62 -2.95 4.77
CA ASN A 121 8.64 -1.90 4.63
C ASN A 121 9.55 -1.82 5.87
N LEU A 122 9.01 -2.05 7.08
CA LEU A 122 9.79 -2.03 8.32
C LEU A 122 10.35 -3.39 8.72
N ARG A 123 9.94 -4.49 8.05
CA ARG A 123 10.26 -5.89 8.41
C ARG A 123 10.01 -6.19 9.89
N ILE A 124 8.77 -5.96 10.29
CA ILE A 124 8.29 -6.35 11.61
C ILE A 124 7.99 -7.84 11.53
N ASP A 125 8.72 -8.67 12.28
CA ASP A 125 8.45 -10.11 12.32
C ASP A 125 7.07 -10.41 12.94
N ALA A 126 6.67 -11.69 12.93
CA ALA A 126 5.38 -12.12 13.46
C ALA A 126 5.20 -11.79 14.97
N ASP A 127 6.30 -11.55 15.68
CA ASP A 127 6.33 -11.22 17.11
C ASP A 127 6.36 -9.69 17.37
N GLY A 128 6.41 -8.87 16.32
CA GLY A 128 6.37 -7.41 16.43
C GLY A 128 7.75 -6.74 16.49
N TYR A 129 8.85 -7.48 16.26
CA TYR A 129 10.21 -6.95 16.35
C TYR A 129 10.81 -6.63 14.98
N LEU A 130 11.73 -5.66 14.94
CA LEU A 130 12.49 -5.37 13.73
C LEU A 130 13.44 -6.53 13.41
N ASP A 131 13.27 -7.12 12.24
CA ASP A 131 14.22 -8.09 11.68
C ASP A 131 15.45 -7.33 11.12
N VAL A 132 16.43 -7.09 12.01
CA VAL A 132 17.64 -6.28 11.74
C VAL A 132 18.73 -7.01 10.96
N ASP A 133 18.65 -8.33 10.83
CA ASP A 133 19.74 -9.18 10.31
C ASP A 133 19.63 -9.50 8.80
N TYR A 134 18.52 -9.14 8.15
CA TYR A 134 18.32 -9.35 6.71
C TYR A 134 18.38 -8.05 5.88
N ALA A 135 19.18 -8.04 4.80
CA ALA A 135 19.18 -7.00 3.76
C ALA A 135 18.61 -7.53 2.43
N PRO A 136 17.94 -6.71 1.58
CA PRO A 136 17.46 -5.33 1.75
C PRO A 136 15.94 -5.24 2.08
N ARG A 137 15.49 -4.04 2.48
CA ARG A 137 14.06 -3.68 2.65
C ARG A 137 13.47 -3.38 1.28
N ASN A 138 12.41 -4.10 0.89
CA ASN A 138 11.75 -3.86 -0.39
C ASN A 138 10.57 -2.93 -0.17
N ALA A 139 10.50 -1.86 -0.95
CA ALA A 139 9.42 -0.90 -0.86
C ALA A 139 8.08 -1.54 -1.28
N LEU A 140 7.03 -1.34 -0.49
CA LEU A 140 5.66 -1.73 -0.84
C LEU A 140 4.73 -0.53 -0.71
N HIS A 141 4.14 -0.10 -1.83
CA HIS A 141 3.22 1.04 -1.86
C HIS A 141 1.98 0.75 -2.70
N PHE A 142 0.89 1.44 -2.36
CA PHE A 142 -0.38 1.36 -3.08
C PHE A 142 -0.80 2.74 -3.57
N VAL A 143 -1.28 2.83 -4.81
CA VAL A 143 -1.77 4.08 -5.38
C VAL A 143 -3.17 3.88 -5.93
N PHE A 144 -4.14 4.63 -5.44
CA PHE A 144 -5.50 4.70 -5.95
C PHE A 144 -5.55 5.82 -7.00
N LEU A 145 -5.85 5.47 -8.24
CA LEU A 145 -5.88 6.37 -9.40
C LEU A 145 -7.32 6.80 -9.68
N LEU A 146 -7.59 8.09 -9.49
CA LEU A 146 -8.91 8.70 -9.60
C LEU A 146 -9.10 9.34 -10.98
N ASP A 147 -10.12 8.92 -11.70
CA ASP A 147 -10.49 9.41 -13.02
C ASP A 147 -11.19 10.76 -12.97
N ALA A 148 -12.04 11.00 -11.96
CA ALA A 148 -12.84 12.23 -11.87
C ALA A 148 -12.87 12.82 -10.46
N THR A 149 -12.76 12.00 -9.43
CA THR A 149 -12.91 12.37 -8.02
C THR A 149 -11.68 13.10 -7.51
N ASP A 150 -11.91 14.15 -6.70
CA ASP A 150 -10.83 14.82 -5.99
C ASP A 150 -10.28 13.91 -4.87
N PRO A 151 -8.94 13.76 -4.73
CA PRO A 151 -8.35 12.90 -3.70
C PRO A 151 -8.83 13.18 -2.27
N GLU A 152 -9.14 14.43 -1.94
CA GLU A 152 -9.64 14.83 -0.62
C GLU A 152 -10.99 14.17 -0.26
N ALA A 153 -11.80 13.79 -1.26
CA ALA A 153 -13.07 13.10 -1.02
C ALA A 153 -12.90 11.74 -0.31
N PHE A 154 -11.72 11.12 -0.44
CA PHE A 154 -11.38 9.87 0.24
C PHE A 154 -10.93 10.06 1.69
N ALA A 155 -10.68 11.29 2.17
CA ALA A 155 -10.07 11.53 3.48
C ALA A 155 -10.86 10.92 4.64
N GLY A 156 -12.19 11.06 4.62
CA GLY A 156 -13.09 10.44 5.59
C GLY A 156 -13.28 8.93 5.35
N PRO A 157 -13.73 8.52 4.15
CA PRO A 157 -13.98 7.10 3.85
C PRO A 157 -12.76 6.18 3.99
N ALA A 158 -11.55 6.67 3.77
CA ALA A 158 -10.32 5.91 3.92
C ALA A 158 -9.85 5.80 5.39
N ALA A 159 -10.31 6.70 6.27
CA ALA A 159 -9.89 6.80 7.67
C ALA A 159 -11.00 6.38 8.65
N THR A 160 -11.78 5.35 8.31
CA THR A 160 -12.80 4.82 9.23
C THR A 160 -12.20 3.97 10.34
N GLU A 161 -11.04 3.35 10.09
CA GLU A 161 -10.29 2.59 11.09
C GLU A 161 -9.39 3.55 11.90
N PRO A 162 -9.34 3.42 13.24
CA PRO A 162 -8.63 4.37 14.11
C PRO A 162 -7.10 4.33 13.92
N GLU A 163 -6.57 3.26 13.33
CA GLU A 163 -5.15 3.13 13.00
C GLU A 163 -4.77 3.82 11.68
N VAL A 164 -5.71 4.42 10.94
CA VAL A 164 -5.40 5.09 9.67
C VAL A 164 -5.39 6.60 9.84
N LEU A 165 -4.25 7.22 9.52
CA LEU A 165 -4.15 8.67 9.39
C LEU A 165 -4.09 9.07 7.93
N THR A 166 -4.88 10.08 7.56
CA THR A 166 -4.85 10.68 6.23
C THR A 166 -4.36 12.12 6.28
N ALA A 167 -3.66 12.55 5.22
CA ALA A 167 -3.21 13.92 5.05
C ALA A 167 -3.21 14.32 3.57
N LEU A 168 -3.52 15.58 3.26
CA LEU A 168 -3.43 16.11 1.90
C LEU A 168 -2.06 16.76 1.69
N VAL A 169 -1.23 16.20 0.81
CA VAL A 169 0.13 16.66 0.53
C VAL A 169 0.30 16.88 -0.97
N GLY A 170 0.49 18.14 -1.37
CA GLY A 170 0.73 18.49 -2.78
C GLY A 170 -0.40 18.04 -3.73
N GLY A 171 -1.65 18.10 -3.27
CA GLY A 171 -2.83 17.66 -4.03
C GLY A 171 -3.11 16.16 -4.01
N ARG A 172 -2.29 15.37 -3.30
CA ARG A 172 -2.48 13.92 -3.13
C ARG A 172 -2.95 13.63 -1.72
N LEU A 173 -3.96 12.77 -1.57
CA LEU A 173 -4.31 12.26 -0.25
C LEU A 173 -3.39 11.09 0.06
N THR A 174 -2.72 11.14 1.21
CA THR A 174 -1.81 10.08 1.67
C THR A 174 -2.42 9.39 2.87
N ALA A 175 -2.27 8.08 2.99
CA ALA A 175 -2.63 7.33 4.18
C ALA A 175 -1.44 6.54 4.74
N THR A 176 -1.33 6.54 6.07
CA THR A 176 -0.31 5.80 6.86
C THR A 176 -0.98 5.13 8.06
N THR A 177 -0.23 4.30 8.80
CA THR A 177 -0.70 3.68 10.05
C THR A 177 -0.28 4.47 11.28
N THR A 178 -1.14 4.52 12.31
CA THR A 178 -0.80 4.85 13.70
C THR A 178 -0.66 3.57 14.52
N GLY A 179 0.58 3.12 14.73
CA GLY A 179 0.89 2.01 15.65
C GLY A 179 1.43 2.52 17.01
N PRO A 180 1.14 1.86 18.14
CA PRO A 180 1.67 2.24 19.47
C PRO A 180 3.19 2.13 19.61
N ASP A 181 3.86 1.41 18.71
CA ASP A 181 5.31 1.32 18.64
C ASP A 181 5.77 1.75 17.25
N HIS A 182 5.63 3.04 16.95
CA HIS A 182 6.57 3.64 16.02
C HIS A 182 7.96 3.44 16.66
N PRO A 183 8.89 2.67 16.09
CA PRO A 183 10.27 2.80 16.51
C PRO A 183 10.60 4.26 16.23
N SER A 184 10.69 5.07 17.28
CA SER A 184 11.14 6.44 17.13
C SER A 184 12.44 6.35 16.35
N ALA A 185 12.55 7.10 15.24
CA ALA A 185 13.83 7.21 14.54
C ALA A 185 14.89 7.43 15.62
N PRO A 186 16.00 6.65 15.65
CA PRO A 186 16.97 6.80 16.71
C PRO A 186 17.39 8.26 16.72
N LEU A 187 17.12 8.94 17.84
CA LEU A 187 17.66 10.27 18.10
C LEU A 187 19.17 10.11 17.98
N ARG A 188 19.76 10.71 16.95
CA ARG A 188 21.22 10.80 16.82
C ARG A 188 21.76 11.75 17.90
N PRO A 189 22.67 11.27 18.76
CA PRO A 189 23.85 12.02 19.14
C PRO A 189 25.08 11.60 18.32
#